data_AF-A0A960AXY7-F1
#
_entry.id   AF-A0A960AXY7-F1
#
_cell.length_a   1.000
_cell.length_b   1.000
_cell.length_c   1.000
_cell.angle_alpha   90.00
_cell.angle_beta   90.00
_cell.angle_gamma   90.00
#
_symmetry.space_group_name_H-M   'P 1'
#
loop_
_entity.id
_entity.type
_entity.pdbx_description
1 polymer ?
#
loop_
_entity_poly.entity_id
_entity_poly.type
_entity_poly.pdbx_seq_one_letter_code
_entity_poly.pdbx_strand_id
1 'polypeptide(L)' 'MAELNPQPLPPIDVTVRVPIEILRDLDAYQKVERSILGKLGCEGCNSGILVNWRHFEEWFVTPDLDVQPVIPQQRFGG' A
#
# COMPACT_ATOMS: atom_id res chain seq x y z
N MET A 1 32.76 2.89 30.47
CA MET A 1 31.76 3.72 29.76
C MET A 1 31.49 3.07 28.42
N ALA A 2 30.33 2.43 28.30
CA ALA A 2 29.75 2.05 27.04
C ALA A 2 28.24 2.10 27.30
N GLU A 3 27.64 3.28 27.10
CA GLU A 3 26.20 3.34 26.90
C GLU A 3 25.94 2.64 25.57
N LEU A 4 25.72 1.32 25.65
CA LEU A 4 25.28 0.51 24.53
C LEU A 4 23.94 1.10 24.04
N ASN A 5 23.97 1.54 22.79
CA ASN A 5 22.86 2.04 21.98
C ASN A 5 21.47 1.57 22.50
N PRO A 6 20.65 2.48 23.05
CA PRO A 6 19.43 2.13 23.74
C PRO A 6 18.32 1.81 22.74
N GLN A 7 17.79 0.59 22.82
CA GLN A 7 16.60 0.07 22.11
C GLN A 7 16.67 0.06 20.57
N PRO A 8 16.08 -0.95 19.90
CA PRO A 8 16.00 -0.93 18.44
C PRO A 8 15.22 0.31 17.99
N LEU A 9 15.75 1.01 16.99
CA LEU A 9 15.07 2.15 16.38
C LEU A 9 13.68 1.69 15.91
N PRO A 10 12.63 2.52 16.12
CA PRO A 10 11.31 2.18 15.62
C PRO A 10 11.39 2.00 14.09
N PRO A 11 10.64 1.05 13.53
CA PRO A 11 10.63 0.84 12.09
C PRO A 11 10.08 2.08 11.39
N ILE A 12 10.49 2.26 10.13
CA ILE A 12 9.93 3.27 9.25
C ILE A 12 8.52 2.80 8.87
N ASP A 13 7.50 3.53 9.29
CA ASP A 13 6.10 3.27 8.92
C ASP A 13 5.71 4.06 7.68
N VAL A 14 5.25 3.37 6.65
CA VAL A 14 4.81 3.97 5.39
C VAL A 14 3.42 3.48 5.04
N THR A 15 2.47 4.41 4.86
CA THR A 15 1.15 4.08 4.31
C THR A 15 1.13 4.29 2.81
N VAL A 16 0.67 3.26 2.08
CA VAL A 16 0.59 3.28 0.62
C VAL A 16 -0.86 3.07 0.22
N ARG A 17 -1.42 4.02 -0.53
CA ARG A 17 -2.77 3.92 -1.09
C ARG A 17 -2.70 3.60 -2.57
N VAL A 18 -3.35 2.51 -2.99
CA VAL A 18 -3.33 2.03 -4.38
C VAL A 18 -4.72 1.60 -4.86
N PRO A 19 -4.97 1.56 -6.17
CA PRO A 19 -6.11 0.85 -6.73
C PRO A 19 -6.08 -0.63 -6.33
N ILE A 20 -7.26 -1.25 -6.14
CA ILE A 20 -7.37 -2.65 -5.72
C ILE A 20 -6.76 -3.62 -6.74
N GLU A 21 -6.74 -3.23 -8.01
CA GLU A 21 -6.14 -3.97 -9.13
C GLU A 21 -4.65 -4.23 -8.90
N ILE A 22 -3.94 -3.28 -8.27
CA ILE A 22 -2.51 -3.45 -7.95
C ILE A 22 -2.32 -4.49 -6.84
N LEU A 23 -3.22 -4.54 -5.85
CA LEU A 23 -3.12 -5.52 -4.75
C LEU A 23 -3.55 -6.93 -5.16
N ARG A 24 -4.35 -7.06 -6.24
CA ARG A 24 -4.82 -8.34 -6.79
C ARG A 24 -3.88 -8.94 -7.83
N ASP A 25 -2.86 -8.20 -8.26
CA ASP A 25 -1.85 -8.61 -9.23
C ASP A 25 -0.47 -8.63 -8.54
N LEU A 26 0.12 -9.82 -8.38
CA LEU A 26 1.39 -9.99 -7.68
C LEU A 26 2.54 -9.26 -8.38
N ASP A 27 2.58 -9.25 -9.71
CA ASP A 27 3.64 -8.61 -10.47
C ASP A 27 3.53 -7.08 -10.36
N ALA A 28 2.31 -6.56 -10.44
CA ALA A 28 2.03 -5.15 -10.21
C ALA A 28 2.38 -4.73 -8.78
N TYR A 29 1.96 -5.51 -7.78
CA TYR A 29 2.30 -5.29 -6.37
C TYR A 29 3.82 -5.21 -6.17
N GLN A 30 4.58 -6.22 -6.63
CA GLN A 30 6.03 -6.28 -6.45
C GLN A 30 6.76 -5.13 -7.16
N LYS A 31 6.27 -4.71 -8.32
CA LYS A 31 6.82 -3.55 -9.04
C LYS A 31 6.65 -2.26 -8.25
N VAL A 32 5.46 -2.06 -7.65
CA VAL A 32 5.18 -0.89 -6.81
C VAL A 32 5.98 -0.95 -5.51
N GLU A 33 6.02 -2.11 -4.85
CA GLU A 33 6.81 -2.35 -3.64
C GLU A 33 8.29 -2.00 -3.87
N ARG A 34 8.91 -2.53 -4.93
CA ARG A 34 10.30 -2.22 -5.28
C ARG A 34 10.54 -0.73 -5.48
N SER A 35 9.61 -0.04 -6.14
CA SER A 35 9.71 1.40 -6.35
C SER A 35 9.66 2.19 -5.04
N ILE A 36 8.83 1.75 -4.08
CA ILE A 36 8.74 2.34 -2.74
C ILE A 36 10.02 2.07 -1.96
N LEU A 37 10.48 0.83 -1.92
CA LEU A 37 11.71 0.45 -1.22
C LEU A 37 12.94 1.17 -1.80
N GLY A 38 12.98 1.40 -3.12
CA GLY A 38 14.01 2.23 -3.77
C GLY A 38 14.00 3.68 -3.27
N LYS A 39 12.82 4.27 -3.02
CA LYS A 39 12.71 5.61 -2.39
C LYS A 39 13.16 5.61 -0.93
N LEU A 40 13.11 4.46 -0.26
CA LEU A 40 13.58 4.27 1.11
C LEU A 40 15.06 3.84 1.18
N GLY A 41 15.73 3.69 0.04
CA GLY A 41 17.19 3.54 -0.07
C GLY A 41 17.70 2.17 -0.50
N CYS A 42 16.84 1.15 -0.59
CA CYS A 42 17.22 -0.17 -1.09
C CYS A 42 16.03 -0.89 -1.70
N GLU A 43 16.05 -1.11 -3.01
CA GLU A 43 14.94 -1.71 -3.78
C GLU A 43 14.54 -3.14 -3.34
N GLY A 44 15.42 -3.87 -2.64
CA GLY A 44 15.17 -5.24 -2.19
C GLY A 44 15.13 -5.43 -0.67
N CYS A 45 15.24 -4.36 0.12
CA CYS A 45 15.33 -4.46 1.57
C CYS A 45 13.97 -4.16 2.22
N ASN A 46 13.42 -5.11 2.96
CA ASN A 46 12.20 -4.91 3.76
C ASN A 46 12.47 -4.75 5.26
N SER A 47 13.68 -5.08 5.72
CA SER A 47 14.05 -5.04 7.14
C SER A 47 13.93 -3.62 7.70
N GLY A 48 13.21 -3.48 8.82
CA GLY A 48 13.03 -2.20 9.50
C GLY A 48 11.99 -1.27 8.84
N ILE A 49 11.23 -1.76 7.86
CA ILE A 49 10.15 -1.02 7.18
C ILE A 49 8.82 -1.74 7.43
N LEU A 50 7.80 -1.00 7.83
CA LEU A 50 6.42 -1.47 7.91
C LEU A 50 5.61 -0.77 6.82
N VAL A 51 5.23 -1.53 5.78
CA VAL A 51 4.41 -1.00 4.68
C VAL A 51 2.95 -1.32 4.92
N ASN A 52 2.17 -0.27 5.19
CA ASN A 52 0.73 -0.33 5.41
C ASN A 52 -0.02 -0.09 4.09
N TRP A 53 -0.32 -1.18 3.37
CA TRP A 53 -1.09 -1.12 2.13
C TRP A 53 -2.58 -0.87 2.38
N ARG A 54 -3.12 0.11 1.69
CA ARG A 54 -4.53 0.50 1.69
C ARG A 54 -5.00 0.59 0.25
N HIS A 55 -6.22 0.15 -0.03
CA HIS A 55 -6.82 0.42 -1.32
C HIS A 55 -7.70 1.67 -1.28
N PHE A 56 -7.90 2.31 -2.43
CA PHE A 56 -8.91 3.33 -2.58
C PHE A 56 -10.28 2.67 -2.67
N GLU A 57 -11.23 3.19 -1.90
CA GLU A 57 -12.65 2.87 -2.04
C GLU A 57 -13.36 4.15 -2.48
N GLU A 58 -14.14 4.05 -3.55
CA GLU A 58 -15.05 5.09 -3.97
C GLU A 58 -16.47 4.67 -3.64
N TRP A 59 -17.29 5.63 -3.23
CA TRP A 59 -18.67 5.42 -2.80
C TRP A 59 -19.55 6.50 -3.45
N PHE A 60 -20.75 6.15 -3.86
CA PHE A 60 -21.74 7.11 -4.33
C PHE A 60 -22.98 7.07 -3.44
N VAL A 61 -23.63 8.24 -3.31
CA VAL A 61 -24.85 8.41 -2.53
C VAL A 61 -26.02 8.60 -3.47
N THR A 62 -27.08 7.82 -3.29
CA THR A 62 -28.31 7.92 -4.08
C THR A 62 -29.21 9.06 -3.55
N PRO A 63 -30.19 9.54 -4.33
CA PRO A 63 -31.22 10.45 -3.83
C PRO A 63 -32.01 9.90 -2.63
N ASP A 64 -32.09 8.57 -2.51
CA ASP A 64 -32.77 7.86 -1.42
C ASP A 64 -31.90 7.71 -0.15
N LEU A 65 -30.72 8.36 -0.13
CA LEU A 65 -29.74 8.32 0.96
C LEU A 65 -29.04 6.96 1.15
N ASP A 66 -29.08 6.10 0.13
CA ASP A 66 -28.32 4.86 0.14
C ASP A 66 -26.86 5.10 -0.25
N VAL A 67 -25.96 4.44 0.46
CA VAL A 67 -24.52 4.46 0.19
C VAL A 67 -24.13 3.18 -0.53
N GLN A 68 -23.59 3.30 -1.74
CA GLN A 68 -23.21 2.17 -2.57
C GLN A 68 -21.73 2.26 -2.98
N PRO A 69 -20.97 1.15 -2.94
CA PRO A 69 -19.60 1.16 -3.39
C PRO A 69 -19.55 1.33 -4.92
N VAL A 70 -18.60 2.12 -5.39
CA VAL A 70 -18.21 2.11 -6.80
C VAL A 70 -17.44 0.82 -7.02
N ILE A 71 -18.07 -0.16 -7.66
CA ILE A 71 -17.40 -1.37 -8.11
C ILE A 71 -16.72 -1.02 -9.43
N PRO A 72 -15.36 -1.00 -9.50
CA PRO A 72 -14.68 -0.80 -10.77
C PRO A 72 -15.19 -1.88 -11.71
N GLN A 73 -15.83 -1.49 -12.82
CA GLN A 73 -16.26 -2.46 -13.82
C GLN A 73 -15.01 -3.21 -14.27
N GLN A 74 -14.97 -4.50 -13.96
CA GLN A 74 -13.98 -5.41 -14.52
C GLN A 74 -14.13 -5.30 -16.03
N ARG A 75 -13.19 -4.64 -16.71
CA ARG A 75 -13.15 -4.61 -18.17
C ARG A 75 -12.91 -6.05 -18.62
N PHE A 76 -13.99 -6.80 -18.84
CA PHE A 76 -13.94 -7.99 -19.66
C PHE A 76 -13.70 -7.50 -21.09
N GLY A 77 -12.42 -7.43 -21.47
CA GLY A 77 -12.04 -7.35 -22.88
C GLY A 77 -12.48 -8.63 -23.58
N GLY A 78 -13.16 -8.47 -24.72
CA GLY A 78 -13.62 -9.57 -25.56
C GLY A 78 -12.55 -10.20 -26.43
#